data_AF-A0AAW0C2U1-F1
#
_entry.id   AF-A0AAW0C2U1-F1
#
_cell.length_a   1.000
_cell.length_b   1.000
_cell.length_c   1.000
_cell.angle_alpha   90.00
_cell.angle_beta   90.00
_cell.angle_gamma   90.00
#
_symmetry.space_group_name_H-M   'P 1'
#
loop_
_entity.id
_entity.type
_entity.pdbx_description
1 polymer ?
#
loop_
_entity_poly.entity_id
_entity_poly.type
_entity_poly.pdbx_seq_one_letter_code
_entity_poly.pdbx_strand_id
1 'polypeptide(L)'
;MSSFPILMRLCTVAATALAAAAQGAPTVNLGYAQYQGAVNAANNITHFLGVRYAAAPLATGDLRFRAPQPPATMSGVQQATAEPAQCFQASSGSSPTNPLAPRQTIPQSEDCLFLNVFYPSNAAGAPLKNLPTLVWIHGGGYLAGSANGFDGEDIIRQSNRGVVVVVIQYRLGVFGFLPGAAVKKNGSLNAGLLDQDFALRWVQQHITKFGGDPGKVTIWGESAGAGSVLQHLVANGGQTKPQLFRGAITSSSFLPSQYRFDDRIPELLFSEFVNQTNCATANDALTCLRGVAATTLETANTNINSAGFFGTFVVVPVIDGDFIRQRPTVSLAQRKVNGKALLAVTNAFEGTVFVDQNVMTTAAQYSLNLFPNFGTQQANTVGALYAGLGNQQFQVNAVQGESIFICPTYDLLNAFPGRSFKGEFAIPPALHGNDIAYYFPNGNAPPFNNTAFINAFAQSFTSFIINLDPNVKVDPATITPHWNTFNVGNTEMLFNKTANTNEPVVHPITTAGSLLQRCSFWDSVGNLTAQ
;
A
#
# COMPACT_ATOMS: atom_id res chain seq x y z
N MET A 1 -59.86 -67.06 42.08
CA MET A 1 -59.53 -67.15 40.64
C MET A 1 -60.03 -65.89 39.97
N SER A 2 -59.14 -65.09 39.39
CA SER A 2 -59.40 -64.18 38.25
C SER A 2 -58.21 -63.22 38.10
N SER A 3 -57.68 -63.21 36.89
CA SER A 3 -56.38 -62.70 36.48
C SER A 3 -56.31 -61.18 36.35
N PHE A 4 -55.12 -60.62 36.64
CA PHE A 4 -54.75 -59.21 36.44
C PHE A 4 -54.48 -58.89 34.95
N PRO A 5 -54.87 -57.69 34.47
CA PRO A 5 -54.22 -57.06 33.33
C PRO A 5 -53.41 -55.81 33.72
N ILE A 6 -52.26 -55.69 33.08
CA ILE A 6 -51.27 -54.61 33.18
C ILE A 6 -51.78 -53.39 32.40
N LEU A 7 -51.82 -52.21 33.03
CA LEU A 7 -52.06 -50.92 32.37
C LEU A 7 -50.75 -50.15 32.23
N MET A 8 -50.26 -49.99 31.00
CA MET A 8 -49.07 -49.23 30.65
C MET A 8 -49.48 -47.77 30.36
N ARG A 9 -48.97 -46.81 31.15
CA ARG A 9 -49.16 -45.36 30.93
C ARG A 9 -48.20 -44.87 29.84
N LEU A 10 -48.70 -44.37 28.71
CA LEU A 10 -47.92 -43.56 27.78
C LEU A 10 -47.92 -42.09 28.25
N CYS A 11 -46.74 -41.57 28.59
CA CYS A 11 -46.48 -40.13 28.71
C CYS A 11 -46.16 -39.58 27.31
N THR A 12 -46.98 -38.65 26.81
CA THR A 12 -46.68 -37.83 25.64
C THR A 12 -45.83 -36.64 26.05
N VAL A 13 -44.55 -36.62 25.66
CA VAL A 13 -43.69 -35.43 25.74
C VAL A 13 -43.84 -34.67 24.42
N ALA A 14 -44.44 -33.49 24.47
CA ALA A 14 -44.49 -32.58 23.34
C ALA A 14 -43.11 -31.91 23.17
N ALA A 15 -42.38 -32.28 22.11
CA ALA A 15 -41.15 -31.61 21.73
C ALA A 15 -41.48 -30.34 20.92
N THR A 16 -41.35 -29.18 21.56
CA THR A 16 -41.31 -27.89 20.86
C THR A 16 -39.95 -27.76 20.15
N ALA A 17 -39.92 -28.04 18.85
CA ALA A 17 -38.77 -27.73 18.01
C ALA A 17 -38.72 -26.20 17.78
N LEU A 18 -37.80 -25.51 18.46
CA LEU A 18 -37.38 -24.17 18.08
C LEU A 18 -36.62 -24.29 16.76
N ALA A 19 -37.29 -23.97 15.65
CA ALA A 19 -36.63 -23.73 14.38
C ALA A 19 -35.74 -22.48 14.54
N ALA A 20 -34.45 -22.68 14.76
CA ALA A 20 -33.46 -21.64 14.53
C ALA A 20 -33.54 -21.29 13.04
N ALA A 21 -34.09 -20.11 12.71
CA ALA A 21 -34.03 -19.60 11.35
C ALA A 21 -32.56 -19.58 10.93
N ALA A 22 -32.22 -20.32 9.87
CA ALA A 22 -30.92 -20.21 9.23
C ALA A 22 -30.77 -18.76 8.76
N GLN A 23 -30.03 -17.96 9.53
CA GLN A 23 -29.76 -16.57 9.18
C GLN A 23 -28.93 -16.58 7.89
N GLY A 24 -29.50 -16.04 6.82
CA GLY A 24 -28.85 -16.01 5.51
C GLY A 24 -27.51 -15.27 5.57
N ALA A 25 -26.58 -15.67 4.71
CA ALA A 25 -25.27 -15.04 4.62
C ALA A 25 -25.37 -13.52 4.38
N PRO A 26 -24.47 -12.71 4.98
CA PRO A 26 -24.58 -11.25 4.96
C PRO A 26 -24.54 -10.75 3.53
N THR A 27 -25.57 -9.98 3.15
CA THR A 27 -25.75 -9.46 1.79
C THR A 27 -25.81 -7.94 1.83
N VAL A 28 -25.11 -7.28 0.90
CA VAL A 28 -25.08 -5.82 0.77
C VAL A 28 -25.53 -5.41 -0.64
N ASN A 29 -26.46 -4.46 -0.72
CA ASN A 29 -26.89 -3.88 -1.98
C ASN A 29 -26.18 -2.55 -2.21
N LEU A 30 -25.29 -2.48 -3.19
CA LEU A 30 -24.53 -1.28 -3.54
C LEU A 30 -25.27 -0.35 -4.51
N GLY A 31 -26.40 -0.77 -5.06
CA GLY A 31 -27.18 -0.05 -6.08
C GLY A 31 -26.90 -0.61 -7.46
N TYR A 32 -25.62 -0.67 -7.86
CA TYR A 32 -25.20 -1.27 -9.13
C TYR A 32 -25.09 -2.80 -9.06
N ALA A 33 -24.90 -3.38 -7.88
CA ALA A 33 -24.82 -4.83 -7.67
C ALA A 33 -25.18 -5.19 -6.22
N GLN A 34 -25.58 -6.45 -6.01
CA GLN A 34 -25.71 -7.06 -4.69
C GLN A 34 -24.58 -8.05 -4.48
N TYR A 35 -23.91 -7.99 -3.33
CA TYR A 35 -22.85 -8.93 -2.97
C TYR A 35 -23.25 -9.71 -1.72
N GLN A 36 -22.88 -10.98 -1.66
CA GLN A 36 -22.98 -11.83 -0.47
C GLN A 36 -21.58 -12.15 0.03
N GLY A 37 -21.29 -11.78 1.27
CA GLY A 37 -20.03 -12.06 1.96
C GLY A 37 -20.17 -13.20 2.95
N ALA A 38 -19.21 -13.33 3.87
CA ALA A 38 -19.23 -14.34 4.92
C ALA A 38 -18.92 -13.75 6.30
N VAL A 39 -19.46 -14.39 7.34
CA VAL A 39 -19.19 -14.06 8.74
C VAL A 39 -18.13 -15.00 9.26
N ASN A 40 -17.03 -14.46 9.78
CA ASN A 40 -16.14 -15.19 10.67
C ASN A 40 -16.73 -15.19 12.08
N ALA A 41 -17.43 -16.27 12.44
CA ALA A 41 -18.12 -16.38 13.73
C ALA A 41 -17.16 -16.42 14.93
N ALA A 42 -15.89 -16.78 14.73
CA ALA A 42 -14.91 -16.87 15.81
C ALA A 42 -14.55 -15.50 16.40
N ASN A 43 -14.61 -14.44 15.58
CA ASN A 43 -14.23 -13.09 15.97
C ASN A 43 -15.31 -12.02 15.70
N ASN A 44 -16.46 -12.45 15.16
CA ASN A 44 -17.58 -11.57 14.80
C ASN A 44 -17.13 -10.44 13.85
N ILE A 45 -16.44 -10.84 12.79
CA ILE A 45 -16.04 -9.99 11.67
C ILE A 45 -16.69 -10.53 10.42
N THR A 46 -17.21 -9.63 9.59
CA THR A 46 -17.76 -9.98 8.28
C THR A 46 -16.85 -9.43 7.20
N HIS A 47 -16.62 -10.25 6.16
CA HIS A 47 -15.80 -9.88 5.02
C HIS A 47 -16.54 -10.04 3.70
N PHE A 48 -16.21 -9.18 2.76
CA PHE A 48 -16.59 -9.23 1.36
C PHE A 48 -15.30 -9.18 0.54
N LEU A 49 -14.95 -10.29 -0.08
CA LEU A 49 -13.74 -10.43 -0.90
C LEU A 49 -14.11 -10.31 -2.38
N GLY A 50 -13.39 -9.49 -3.15
CA GLY A 50 -13.61 -9.35 -4.59
C GLY A 50 -14.81 -8.48 -4.98
N VAL A 51 -15.08 -7.41 -4.24
CA VAL A 51 -16.10 -6.41 -4.63
C VAL A 51 -15.55 -5.55 -5.77
N ARG A 52 -16.22 -5.56 -6.92
CA ARG A 52 -15.79 -4.78 -8.10
C ARG A 52 -16.07 -3.30 -7.86
N TYR A 53 -15.04 -2.46 -7.81
CA TYR A 53 -15.22 -1.02 -7.64
C TYR A 53 -15.15 -0.23 -8.95
N ALA A 54 -14.60 -0.81 -10.02
CA ALA A 54 -14.52 -0.21 -11.35
C ALA A 54 -14.75 -1.25 -12.47
N ALA A 55 -15.08 -0.77 -13.67
CA ALA A 55 -15.16 -1.60 -14.87
C ALA A 55 -13.81 -2.26 -15.18
N ALA A 56 -13.84 -3.48 -15.72
CA ALA A 56 -12.64 -4.19 -16.12
C ALA A 56 -11.86 -3.39 -17.20
N PRO A 57 -10.59 -3.04 -16.98
CA PRO A 57 -9.80 -2.18 -17.88
C PRO A 57 -9.28 -2.92 -19.14
N LEU A 58 -10.18 -3.62 -19.82
CA LEU A 58 -9.87 -4.53 -20.93
C LEU A 58 -9.72 -3.79 -22.27
N ALA A 59 -8.91 -4.38 -23.15
CA ALA A 59 -8.79 -3.97 -24.55
C ALA A 59 -10.13 -4.03 -25.31
N THR A 60 -10.95 -5.06 -25.06
CA THR A 60 -12.25 -5.27 -25.74
C THR A 60 -13.29 -4.20 -25.44
N GLY A 61 -13.07 -3.38 -24.40
CA GLY A 61 -13.89 -2.20 -24.08
C GLY A 61 -13.18 -0.87 -24.32
N ASP A 62 -12.01 -0.86 -24.96
CA ASP A 62 -11.13 0.32 -25.10
C ASP A 62 -10.81 1.00 -23.75
N LEU A 63 -10.68 0.22 -22.66
CA LEU A 63 -10.39 0.75 -21.32
C LEU A 63 -8.92 0.59 -20.90
N ARG A 64 -8.11 -0.14 -21.68
CA ARG A 64 -6.67 -0.25 -21.44
C ARG A 64 -5.98 1.12 -21.58
N PHE A 65 -5.11 1.43 -20.62
CA PHE A 65 -4.39 2.71 -20.51
C PHE A 65 -5.32 3.94 -20.39
N ARG A 66 -6.52 3.76 -19.82
CA ARG A 66 -7.46 4.85 -19.52
C ARG A 66 -7.80 4.87 -18.02
N ALA A 67 -8.27 6.02 -17.56
CA ALA A 67 -8.82 6.18 -16.21
C ALA A 67 -9.96 5.17 -15.97
N PRO A 68 -10.10 4.64 -14.73
CA PRO A 68 -11.16 3.69 -14.38
C PRO A 68 -12.54 4.30 -14.61
N GLN A 69 -13.50 3.44 -14.94
CA GLN A 69 -14.90 3.80 -15.18
C GLN A 69 -15.82 3.06 -14.20
N PRO A 70 -17.05 3.56 -13.95
CA PRO A 70 -18.02 2.87 -13.12
C PRO A 70 -18.26 1.43 -13.59
N PRO A 71 -18.41 0.46 -12.66
CA PRO A 71 -18.71 -0.91 -13.03
C PRO A 71 -20.11 -1.03 -13.65
N ALA A 72 -20.32 -2.08 -14.44
CA ALA A 72 -21.64 -2.39 -14.99
C ALA A 72 -22.65 -2.70 -13.87
N THR A 73 -23.92 -2.39 -14.13
CA THR A 73 -25.01 -2.84 -13.26
C THR A 73 -25.22 -4.34 -13.46
N MET A 74 -25.23 -5.11 -12.36
CA MET A 74 -25.40 -6.56 -12.37
C MET A 74 -26.68 -6.95 -11.64
N SER A 75 -27.48 -7.82 -12.27
CA SER A 75 -28.63 -8.44 -11.64
C SER A 75 -28.21 -9.63 -10.77
N GLY A 76 -29.04 -9.97 -9.79
CA GLY A 76 -28.77 -11.08 -8.87
C GLY A 76 -27.68 -10.79 -7.84
N VAL A 77 -27.43 -11.80 -7.00
CA VAL A 77 -26.45 -11.72 -5.91
C VAL A 77 -25.13 -12.32 -6.38
N GLN A 78 -24.07 -11.53 -6.28
CA GLN A 78 -22.70 -11.91 -6.60
C GLN A 78 -22.01 -12.47 -5.34
N GLN A 79 -21.24 -13.54 -5.49
CA GLN A 79 -20.48 -14.10 -4.38
C GLN A 79 -19.21 -13.27 -4.15
N ALA A 80 -19.01 -12.86 -2.90
CA ALA A 80 -17.85 -12.08 -2.44
C ALA A 80 -17.18 -12.79 -1.26
N THR A 81 -16.90 -14.08 -1.42
CA THR A 81 -16.33 -14.95 -0.36
C THR A 81 -14.97 -15.53 -0.74
N ALA A 82 -14.40 -15.09 -1.86
CA ALA A 82 -13.10 -15.54 -2.35
C ALA A 82 -12.36 -14.40 -3.06
N GLU A 83 -11.04 -14.43 -3.01
CA GLU A 83 -10.20 -13.46 -3.70
C GLU A 83 -10.35 -13.59 -5.23
N PRO A 84 -10.48 -12.48 -5.97
CA PRO A 84 -10.48 -12.49 -7.42
C PRO A 84 -9.05 -12.67 -7.95
N ALA A 85 -8.91 -12.73 -9.28
CA ALA A 85 -7.60 -12.64 -9.91
C ALA A 85 -6.90 -11.33 -9.52
N GLN A 86 -5.58 -11.41 -9.29
CA GLN A 86 -4.77 -10.23 -9.06
C GLN A 86 -4.47 -9.51 -10.39
N CYS A 87 -4.07 -8.24 -10.31
CA CYS A 87 -3.58 -7.54 -11.50
C CYS A 87 -2.31 -8.21 -12.03
N PHE A 88 -2.04 -8.07 -13.33
CA PHE A 88 -0.76 -8.50 -13.92
C PHE A 88 0.43 -7.94 -13.13
N GLN A 89 1.44 -8.79 -12.92
CA GLN A 89 2.60 -8.55 -12.06
C GLN A 89 3.88 -8.64 -12.90
N ALA A 90 4.68 -7.58 -12.95
CA ALA A 90 6.07 -7.73 -13.39
C ALA A 90 6.89 -8.32 -12.24
N SER A 91 7.61 -9.42 -12.52
CA SER A 91 8.64 -9.88 -11.59
C SER A 91 9.87 -9.00 -11.71
N SER A 92 10.55 -8.72 -10.60
CA SER A 92 11.99 -8.54 -10.63
C SER A 92 12.61 -9.91 -10.92
N GLY A 93 13.19 -10.11 -12.11
CA GLY A 93 13.97 -11.32 -12.41
C GLY A 93 15.33 -11.24 -11.72
N SER A 94 15.72 -12.26 -10.95
CA SER A 94 17.00 -12.25 -10.23
C SER A 94 17.67 -13.62 -10.09
N SER A 95 17.56 -14.51 -11.09
CA SER A 95 18.14 -15.86 -11.02
C SER A 95 19.10 -16.18 -12.18
N PRO A 96 20.27 -16.80 -11.94
CA PRO A 96 21.00 -17.48 -13.03
C PRO A 96 20.42 -18.85 -13.39
N THR A 97 19.62 -19.52 -12.54
CA THR A 97 18.69 -20.65 -12.89
C THR A 97 17.72 -20.97 -11.72
N ASN A 98 16.46 -21.35 -12.01
CA ASN A 98 15.65 -22.33 -11.25
C ASN A 98 14.38 -22.74 -12.04
N PRO A 99 14.18 -24.02 -12.42
CA PRO A 99 13.00 -24.44 -13.19
C PRO A 99 11.79 -24.93 -12.37
N LEU A 100 11.86 -25.23 -11.06
CA LEU A 100 10.75 -25.89 -10.35
C LEU A 100 10.68 -25.53 -8.84
N ALA A 101 9.88 -24.52 -8.51
CA ALA A 101 9.20 -24.43 -7.21
C ALA A 101 7.71 -24.21 -7.51
N PRO A 102 6.77 -24.93 -6.85
CA PRO A 102 5.35 -24.66 -7.02
C PRO A 102 5.05 -23.29 -6.41
N ARG A 103 5.11 -22.24 -7.23
CA ARG A 103 4.44 -20.99 -6.89
C ARG A 103 2.95 -21.33 -6.85
N GLN A 104 2.26 -21.02 -5.76
CA GLN A 104 0.83 -20.79 -5.86
C GLN A 104 0.66 -19.68 -6.88
N THR A 105 0.36 -20.05 -8.13
CA THR A 105 0.03 -19.08 -9.17
C THR A 105 -1.35 -18.54 -8.84
N ILE A 106 -1.39 -17.48 -8.04
CA ILE A 106 -2.57 -16.64 -7.92
C ILE A 106 -2.92 -16.19 -9.34
N PRO A 107 -4.14 -16.48 -9.85
CA PRO A 107 -4.54 -16.11 -11.20
C PRO A 107 -4.33 -14.61 -11.43
N GLN A 108 -3.76 -14.24 -12.59
CA GLN A 108 -3.57 -12.85 -13.00
C GLN A 108 -4.54 -12.49 -14.12
N SER A 109 -5.03 -11.25 -14.12
CA SER A 109 -5.96 -10.76 -15.13
C SER A 109 -5.85 -9.24 -15.30
N GLU A 110 -6.18 -8.73 -16.48
CA GLU A 110 -6.48 -7.29 -16.65
C GLU A 110 -7.78 -6.92 -15.95
N ASP A 111 -8.73 -7.86 -15.86
CA ASP A 111 -9.92 -7.70 -15.02
C ASP A 111 -9.54 -7.92 -13.54
N CYS A 112 -9.05 -6.86 -12.90
CA CYS A 112 -8.50 -6.93 -11.54
C CYS A 112 -8.92 -5.78 -10.61
N LEU A 113 -9.80 -4.86 -11.04
CA LEU A 113 -10.21 -3.68 -10.24
C LEU A 113 -11.28 -4.03 -9.19
N PHE A 114 -10.81 -4.74 -8.16
CA PHE A 114 -11.58 -5.21 -7.02
C PHE A 114 -11.03 -4.67 -5.70
N LEU A 115 -11.86 -4.69 -4.67
CA LEU A 115 -11.47 -4.41 -3.30
C LEU A 115 -12.12 -5.42 -2.35
N ASN A 116 -11.52 -5.54 -1.17
CA ASN A 116 -12.03 -6.34 -0.07
C ASN A 116 -12.51 -5.40 1.04
N VAL A 117 -13.64 -5.72 1.67
CA VAL A 117 -14.18 -4.95 2.81
C VAL A 117 -14.35 -5.87 4.01
N PHE A 118 -13.77 -5.47 5.13
CA PHE A 118 -13.85 -6.16 6.41
C PHE A 118 -14.47 -5.21 7.43
N TYR A 119 -15.41 -5.69 8.23
CA TYR A 119 -16.02 -4.90 9.28
C TYR A 119 -16.44 -5.74 10.49
N PRO A 120 -16.35 -5.19 11.72
CA PRO A 120 -16.88 -5.85 12.90
C PRO A 120 -18.41 -5.90 12.82
N SER A 121 -18.97 -7.07 13.10
CA SER A 121 -20.41 -7.35 13.01
C SER A 121 -20.94 -8.01 14.27
N ASN A 122 -22.27 -8.12 14.40
CA ASN A 122 -22.85 -9.04 15.38
C ASN A 122 -22.84 -10.48 14.83
N ALA A 123 -23.27 -11.46 15.65
CA ALA A 123 -23.32 -12.86 15.24
C ALA A 123 -24.19 -13.12 13.99
N ALA A 124 -25.14 -12.22 13.68
CA ALA A 124 -25.99 -12.27 12.50
C ALA A 124 -25.40 -11.52 11.28
N GLY A 125 -24.15 -11.05 11.36
CA GLY A 125 -23.46 -10.36 10.27
C GLY A 125 -23.84 -8.89 10.08
N ALA A 126 -24.64 -8.30 10.99
CA ALA A 126 -25.00 -6.89 10.88
C ALA A 126 -23.84 -5.99 11.34
N PRO A 127 -23.45 -4.95 10.57
CA PRO A 127 -22.30 -4.10 10.88
C PRO A 127 -22.52 -3.23 12.13
N LEU A 128 -21.47 -3.07 12.93
CA LEU A 128 -21.36 -1.93 13.85
C LEU A 128 -21.28 -0.63 13.03
N LYS A 129 -21.82 0.48 13.54
CA LYS A 129 -22.03 1.71 12.76
C LYS A 129 -21.10 2.86 13.18
N ASN A 130 -20.89 3.78 12.24
CA ASN A 130 -20.13 5.03 12.39
C ASN A 130 -18.66 4.82 12.81
N LEU A 131 -18.05 3.74 12.34
CA LEU A 131 -16.66 3.43 12.63
C LEU A 131 -15.70 4.17 11.69
N PRO A 132 -14.54 4.65 12.18
CA PRO A 132 -13.43 5.06 11.33
C PRO A 132 -13.11 3.99 10.27
N THR A 133 -12.75 4.43 9.07
CA THR A 133 -12.45 3.53 7.94
C THR A 133 -10.97 3.64 7.59
N LEU A 134 -10.28 2.51 7.57
CA LEU A 134 -8.96 2.36 6.99
C LEU A 134 -9.10 1.93 5.52
N VAL A 135 -8.37 2.58 4.61
CA VAL A 135 -8.13 2.10 3.25
C VAL A 135 -6.66 1.75 3.12
N TRP A 136 -6.37 0.46 2.94
CA TRP A 136 -5.03 -0.08 2.74
C TRP A 136 -4.66 -0.10 1.26
N ILE A 137 -3.48 0.43 0.93
CA ILE A 137 -2.89 0.45 -0.40
C ILE A 137 -1.60 -0.36 -0.35
N HIS A 138 -1.56 -1.49 -1.06
CA HIS A 138 -0.41 -2.39 -1.02
C HIS A 138 0.83 -1.82 -1.72
N GLY A 139 2.01 -2.25 -1.26
CA GLY A 139 3.31 -2.01 -1.88
C GLY A 139 3.62 -2.92 -3.07
N GLY A 140 4.89 -2.98 -3.44
CA GLY A 140 5.42 -3.80 -4.56
C GLY A 140 6.01 -3.00 -5.72
N GLY A 141 6.56 -1.81 -5.44
CA GLY A 141 7.31 -1.01 -6.43
C GLY A 141 6.49 -0.53 -7.63
N TYR A 142 5.16 -0.51 -7.51
CA TYR A 142 4.21 -0.30 -8.61
C TYR A 142 4.21 -1.41 -9.68
N LEU A 143 4.93 -2.52 -9.47
CA LEU A 143 5.05 -3.65 -10.42
C LEU A 143 4.32 -4.90 -9.98
N ALA A 144 4.25 -5.10 -8.67
CA ALA A 144 3.69 -6.28 -8.04
C ALA A 144 2.91 -5.90 -6.77
N GLY A 145 2.32 -6.90 -6.12
CA GLY A 145 1.47 -6.75 -4.95
C GLY A 145 -0.01 -7.02 -5.26
N SER A 146 -0.75 -7.41 -4.24
CA SER A 146 -2.16 -7.75 -4.33
C SER A 146 -2.85 -7.68 -2.97
N ALA A 147 -4.15 -7.37 -2.97
CA ALA A 147 -5.03 -7.32 -1.81
C ALA A 147 -5.12 -8.65 -1.06
N ASN A 148 -4.93 -9.77 -1.75
CA ASN A 148 -4.96 -11.11 -1.14
C ASN A 148 -3.85 -11.38 -0.12
N GLY A 149 -2.80 -10.54 -0.09
CA GLY A 149 -1.71 -10.64 0.89
C GLY A 149 -2.04 -10.02 2.24
N PHE A 150 -3.20 -9.38 2.40
CA PHE A 150 -3.52 -8.53 3.54
C PHE A 150 -4.91 -8.86 4.11
N ASP A 151 -4.95 -9.62 5.20
CA ASP A 151 -6.19 -9.91 5.91
C ASP A 151 -6.62 -8.71 6.77
N GLY A 152 -7.65 -7.99 6.34
CA GLY A 152 -8.19 -6.84 7.08
C GLY A 152 -8.74 -7.19 8.46
N GLU A 153 -9.03 -8.46 8.74
CA GLU A 153 -9.45 -8.88 10.08
C GLU A 153 -8.35 -8.67 11.14
N ASP A 154 -7.07 -8.70 10.76
CA ASP A 154 -5.94 -8.44 11.66
C ASP A 154 -6.03 -7.06 12.31
N ILE A 155 -6.23 -6.03 11.49
CA ILE A 155 -6.35 -4.64 11.95
C ILE A 155 -7.62 -4.45 12.79
N ILE A 156 -8.72 -5.12 12.43
CA ILE A 156 -9.97 -5.06 13.21
C ILE A 156 -9.74 -5.66 14.61
N ARG A 157 -9.02 -6.78 14.72
CA ARG A 157 -8.67 -7.36 16.03
C ARG A 157 -7.78 -6.43 16.84
N GLN A 158 -6.72 -5.89 16.22
CA GLN A 158 -5.76 -5.00 16.87
C GLN A 158 -6.36 -3.65 17.31
N SER A 159 -7.42 -3.20 16.64
CA SER A 159 -8.17 -1.98 17.00
C SER A 159 -9.27 -2.21 18.02
N ASN A 160 -9.36 -3.42 18.62
CA ASN A 160 -10.46 -3.84 19.47
C ASN A 160 -11.84 -3.62 18.79
N ARG A 161 -11.93 -4.03 17.52
CA ARG A 161 -13.14 -3.94 16.69
C ARG A 161 -13.61 -2.49 16.45
N GLY A 162 -12.67 -1.55 16.46
CA GLY A 162 -12.95 -0.11 16.36
C GLY A 162 -12.93 0.48 14.96
N VAL A 163 -12.65 -0.32 13.92
CA VAL A 163 -12.43 0.17 12.54
C VAL A 163 -13.10 -0.73 11.49
N VAL A 164 -13.44 -0.13 10.34
CA VAL A 164 -13.73 -0.83 9.08
C VAL A 164 -12.46 -0.79 8.23
N VAL A 165 -12.15 -1.87 7.52
CA VAL A 165 -10.94 -1.97 6.68
C VAL A 165 -11.34 -2.26 5.25
N VAL A 166 -10.76 -1.50 4.32
CA VAL A 166 -10.87 -1.70 2.88
C VAL A 166 -9.48 -1.95 2.32
N VAL A 167 -9.30 -3.06 1.61
CA VAL A 167 -8.02 -3.43 0.97
C VAL A 167 -8.24 -3.37 -0.54
N ILE A 168 -7.49 -2.54 -1.26
CA ILE A 168 -7.76 -2.29 -2.69
C ILE A 168 -6.73 -2.96 -3.60
N GLN A 169 -7.18 -3.43 -4.76
CA GLN A 169 -6.32 -3.68 -5.93
C GLN A 169 -6.22 -2.43 -6.80
N TYR A 170 -5.11 -2.25 -7.50
CA TYR A 170 -4.93 -1.22 -8.53
C TYR A 170 -4.02 -1.74 -9.64
N ARG A 171 -4.12 -1.19 -10.87
CA ARG A 171 -3.24 -1.62 -11.98
C ARG A 171 -1.77 -1.32 -11.70
N LEU A 172 -0.91 -2.21 -12.15
CA LEU A 172 0.54 -2.20 -11.93
C LEU A 172 1.31 -2.23 -13.25
N GLY A 173 2.62 -2.00 -13.19
CA GLY A 173 3.55 -2.04 -14.31
C GLY A 173 3.06 -1.25 -15.52
N VAL A 174 3.25 -1.80 -16.72
CA VAL A 174 2.76 -1.20 -17.97
C VAL A 174 1.25 -0.94 -17.96
N PHE A 175 0.45 -1.78 -17.29
CA PHE A 175 -1.00 -1.63 -17.30
C PHE A 175 -1.48 -0.41 -16.48
N GLY A 176 -0.74 -0.05 -15.42
CA GLY A 176 -1.07 1.06 -14.53
C GLY A 176 -0.24 2.33 -14.76
N PHE A 177 0.97 2.20 -15.28
CA PHE A 177 1.99 3.26 -15.25
C PHE A 177 2.73 3.44 -16.58
N LEU A 178 2.15 3.00 -17.72
CA LEU A 178 2.69 3.34 -19.04
C LEU A 178 2.76 4.87 -19.20
N PRO A 179 3.95 5.46 -19.41
CA PRO A 179 4.11 6.89 -19.49
C PRO A 179 4.13 7.38 -20.95
N GLY A 180 4.43 8.67 -21.18
CA GLY A 180 4.65 9.23 -22.52
C GLY A 180 3.53 10.14 -23.03
N ALA A 181 3.88 11.02 -23.96
CA ALA A 181 3.00 12.02 -24.56
C ALA A 181 1.84 11.38 -25.35
N ALA A 182 2.08 10.23 -25.97
CA ALA A 182 1.03 9.46 -26.65
C ALA A 182 -0.08 9.04 -25.66
N VAL A 183 0.31 8.59 -24.45
CA VAL A 183 -0.63 8.24 -23.38
C VAL A 183 -1.36 9.48 -22.86
N LYS A 184 -0.67 10.61 -22.66
CA LYS A 184 -1.33 11.87 -22.28
C LYS A 184 -2.39 12.30 -23.29
N LYS A 185 -2.10 12.16 -24.59
CA LYS A 185 -2.96 12.64 -25.68
C LYS A 185 -4.24 11.81 -25.84
N ASN A 186 -4.15 10.48 -25.76
CA ASN A 186 -5.28 9.59 -26.06
C ASN A 186 -5.45 8.46 -25.04
N GLY A 187 -5.09 8.69 -23.78
CA GLY A 187 -5.17 7.73 -22.70
C GLY A 187 -5.22 8.42 -21.34
N SER A 188 -4.67 7.77 -20.32
CA SER A 188 -4.53 8.36 -18.99
C SER A 188 -3.22 7.89 -18.38
N LEU A 189 -2.35 8.85 -18.09
CA LEU A 189 -1.15 8.63 -17.29
C LEU A 189 -1.56 8.25 -15.86
N ASN A 190 -0.65 7.60 -15.14
CA ASN A 190 -0.85 7.23 -13.74
C ASN A 190 -2.16 6.47 -13.50
N ALA A 191 -2.58 5.62 -14.44
CA ALA A 191 -3.83 4.89 -14.39
C ALA A 191 -3.98 4.07 -13.09
N GLY A 192 -2.88 3.51 -12.56
CA GLY A 192 -2.86 2.85 -11.25
C GLY A 192 -3.15 3.79 -10.06
N LEU A 193 -2.74 5.06 -10.09
CA LEU A 193 -3.14 6.04 -9.06
C LEU A 193 -4.60 6.47 -9.24
N LEU A 194 -5.06 6.57 -10.49
CA LEU A 194 -6.46 6.89 -10.79
C LEU A 194 -7.40 5.76 -10.34
N ASP A 195 -6.96 4.50 -10.42
CA ASP A 195 -7.66 3.35 -9.83
C ASP A 195 -7.85 3.52 -8.32
N GLN A 196 -6.79 3.93 -7.62
CA GLN A 196 -6.85 4.18 -6.18
C GLN A 196 -7.76 5.37 -5.84
N ASP A 197 -7.69 6.48 -6.58
CA ASP A 197 -8.61 7.64 -6.41
C ASP A 197 -10.07 7.20 -6.62
N PHE A 198 -10.32 6.37 -7.63
CA PHE A 198 -11.66 5.83 -7.91
C PHE A 198 -12.14 4.90 -6.80
N ALA A 199 -11.28 4.04 -6.25
CA ALA A 199 -11.58 3.22 -5.09
C ALA A 199 -11.89 4.08 -3.85
N LEU A 200 -11.15 5.17 -3.61
CA LEU A 200 -11.44 6.10 -2.52
C LEU A 200 -12.80 6.81 -2.70
N ARG A 201 -13.18 7.16 -3.93
CA ARG A 201 -14.52 7.68 -4.23
C ARG A 201 -15.60 6.62 -4.01
N TRP A 202 -15.33 5.36 -4.36
CA TRP A 202 -16.22 4.24 -4.05
C TRP A 202 -16.43 4.11 -2.53
N VAL A 203 -15.36 4.23 -1.74
CA VAL A 203 -15.43 4.22 -0.27
C VAL A 203 -16.32 5.35 0.24
N GLN A 204 -16.12 6.58 -0.25
CA GLN A 204 -16.96 7.74 0.11
C GLN A 204 -18.45 7.49 -0.18
N GLN A 205 -18.78 6.81 -1.28
CA GLN A 205 -20.16 6.55 -1.69
C GLN A 205 -20.83 5.37 -0.96
N HIS A 206 -20.06 4.36 -0.56
CA HIS A 206 -20.63 3.06 -0.19
C HIS A 206 -20.29 2.57 1.21
N ILE A 207 -19.27 3.12 1.88
CA ILE A 207 -18.76 2.52 3.13
C ILE A 207 -19.77 2.55 4.29
N THR A 208 -20.74 3.45 4.25
CA THR A 208 -21.85 3.51 5.24
C THR A 208 -22.69 2.23 5.27
N LYS A 209 -22.76 1.51 4.15
CA LYS A 209 -23.45 0.20 4.04
C LYS A 209 -22.73 -0.89 4.84
N PHE A 210 -21.42 -0.75 5.00
CA PHE A 210 -20.54 -1.62 5.79
C PHE A 210 -20.30 -1.10 7.21
N GLY A 211 -20.97 0.00 7.60
CA GLY A 211 -20.86 0.58 8.94
C GLY A 211 -19.72 1.59 9.12
N GLY A 212 -18.96 1.87 8.08
CA GLY A 212 -17.90 2.89 8.13
C GLY A 212 -18.44 4.32 8.00
N ASP A 213 -17.68 5.26 8.53
CA ASP A 213 -17.91 6.70 8.44
C ASP A 213 -17.04 7.32 7.32
N PRO A 214 -17.63 7.79 6.21
CA PRO A 214 -16.89 8.40 5.10
C PRO A 214 -16.16 9.70 5.49
N GLY A 215 -16.58 10.37 6.58
CA GLY A 215 -15.89 11.53 7.15
C GLY A 215 -14.65 11.17 7.98
N LYS A 216 -14.44 9.88 8.28
CA LYS A 216 -13.34 9.37 9.09
C LYS A 216 -12.47 8.35 8.35
N VAL A 217 -12.23 8.58 7.07
CA VAL A 217 -11.33 7.74 6.25
C VAL A 217 -9.86 8.11 6.51
N THR A 218 -9.04 7.10 6.78
CA THR A 218 -7.57 7.17 6.82
C THR A 218 -7.02 6.27 5.74
N ILE A 219 -6.09 6.77 4.93
CA ILE A 219 -5.35 5.95 3.95
C ILE A 219 -4.05 5.48 4.57
N TRP A 220 -3.67 4.23 4.33
CA TRP A 220 -2.39 3.68 4.77
C TRP A 220 -1.79 2.84 3.64
N GLY A 221 -0.52 3.03 3.36
CA GLY A 221 0.20 2.12 2.49
C GLY A 221 1.61 1.85 2.97
N GLU A 222 2.18 0.79 2.41
CA GLU A 222 3.56 0.36 2.61
C GLU A 222 4.33 0.41 1.29
N SER A 223 5.61 0.77 1.32
CA SER A 223 6.46 0.83 0.11
C SER A 223 5.82 1.67 -1.01
N ALA A 224 5.62 1.13 -2.21
CA ALA A 224 4.89 1.81 -3.28
C ALA A 224 3.44 2.19 -2.94
N GLY A 225 2.80 1.51 -1.98
CA GLY A 225 1.55 1.95 -1.39
C GLY A 225 1.72 3.19 -0.52
N ALA A 226 2.82 3.30 0.23
CA ALA A 226 3.19 4.53 0.95
C ALA A 226 3.56 5.67 -0.01
N GLY A 227 4.23 5.36 -1.12
CA GLY A 227 4.45 6.27 -2.23
C GLY A 227 3.12 6.74 -2.86
N SER A 228 2.17 5.82 -3.03
CA SER A 228 0.81 6.15 -3.47
C SER A 228 0.08 7.07 -2.50
N VAL A 229 0.17 6.81 -1.18
CA VAL A 229 -0.34 7.72 -0.14
C VAL A 229 0.27 9.11 -0.31
N LEU A 230 1.59 9.22 -0.48
CA LEU A 230 2.27 10.48 -0.77
C LEU A 230 1.67 11.18 -2.00
N GLN A 231 1.42 10.45 -3.09
CA GLN A 231 0.78 11.02 -4.28
C GLN A 231 -0.63 11.54 -3.98
N HIS A 232 -1.44 10.81 -3.23
CA HIS A 232 -2.78 11.27 -2.82
C HIS A 232 -2.72 12.50 -1.90
N LEU A 233 -1.66 12.66 -1.09
CA LEU A 233 -1.47 13.86 -0.28
C LEU A 233 -1.23 15.10 -1.14
N VAL A 234 -0.45 14.99 -2.22
CA VAL A 234 -0.14 16.12 -3.11
C VAL A 234 -1.09 16.25 -4.31
N ALA A 235 -1.95 15.25 -4.53
CA ALA A 235 -2.86 15.17 -5.66
C ALA A 235 -3.71 16.44 -5.81
N ASN A 236 -3.89 16.87 -7.07
CA ASN A 236 -4.61 18.09 -7.42
C ASN A 236 -4.05 19.36 -6.74
N GLY A 237 -2.75 19.36 -6.40
CA GLY A 237 -2.09 20.45 -5.67
C GLY A 237 -2.53 20.54 -4.21
N GLY A 238 -2.79 19.39 -3.57
CA GLY A 238 -3.26 19.28 -2.19
C GLY A 238 -4.70 19.77 -1.98
N GLN A 239 -5.51 19.74 -3.04
CA GLN A 239 -6.87 20.30 -3.05
C GLN A 239 -7.87 19.37 -3.75
N THR A 240 -7.78 18.08 -3.48
CA THR A 240 -8.75 17.10 -3.98
C THR A 240 -10.15 17.43 -3.45
N LYS A 241 -11.11 17.58 -4.36
CA LYS A 241 -12.52 17.89 -4.04
C LYS A 241 -13.46 16.83 -4.64
N PRO A 242 -14.42 16.28 -3.86
CA PRO A 242 -14.54 16.40 -2.41
C PRO A 242 -13.34 15.77 -1.68
N GLN A 243 -13.17 16.09 -0.39
CA GLN A 243 -12.16 15.44 0.44
C GLN A 243 -12.44 13.92 0.50
N LEU A 244 -11.41 13.10 0.23
CA LEU A 244 -11.54 11.63 0.21
C LEU A 244 -11.06 10.95 1.50
N PHE A 245 -10.19 11.61 2.27
CA PHE A 245 -9.65 11.10 3.52
C PHE A 245 -9.24 12.25 4.46
N ARG A 246 -9.22 11.96 5.77
CA ARG A 246 -8.83 12.90 6.84
C ARG A 246 -7.43 12.63 7.41
N GLY A 247 -6.90 11.42 7.28
CA GLY A 247 -5.61 11.03 7.84
C GLY A 247 -4.83 10.16 6.87
N ALA A 248 -3.50 10.11 7.04
CA ALA A 248 -2.63 9.29 6.23
C ALA A 248 -1.57 8.59 7.08
N ILE A 249 -1.21 7.37 6.67
CA ILE A 249 -0.13 6.60 7.25
C ILE A 249 0.79 6.09 6.13
N THR A 250 2.10 6.22 6.34
CA THR A 250 3.12 5.73 5.41
C THR A 250 4.09 4.80 6.14
N SER A 251 4.10 3.52 5.79
CA SER A 251 5.15 2.57 6.20
C SER A 251 6.19 2.49 5.09
N SER A 252 7.40 2.98 5.33
CA SER A 252 8.47 3.07 4.33
C SER A 252 8.03 3.86 3.09
N SER A 253 7.81 5.19 3.26
CA SER A 253 7.47 6.11 2.16
C SER A 253 8.35 5.84 0.95
N PHE A 254 7.79 5.77 -0.26
CA PHE A 254 8.55 5.42 -1.46
C PHE A 254 8.47 6.53 -2.50
N LEU A 255 9.60 7.18 -2.77
CA LEU A 255 9.71 8.23 -3.78
C LEU A 255 10.91 7.97 -4.70
N PRO A 256 10.78 7.13 -5.73
CA PRO A 256 11.78 7.02 -6.79
C PRO A 256 11.78 8.29 -7.65
N SER A 257 12.68 8.37 -8.64
CA SER A 257 12.64 9.43 -9.64
C SER A 257 11.27 9.48 -10.37
N GLN A 258 10.62 10.63 -10.34
CA GLN A 258 9.34 10.91 -10.99
C GLN A 258 9.49 12.05 -12.00
N TYR A 259 9.90 11.68 -13.19
CA TYR A 259 10.04 12.60 -14.33
C TYR A 259 8.68 13.11 -14.82
N ARG A 260 8.69 14.21 -15.57
CA ARG A 260 7.50 14.61 -16.32
C ARG A 260 7.19 13.61 -17.41
N PHE A 261 5.91 13.40 -17.70
CA PHE A 261 5.46 12.38 -18.63
C PHE A 261 6.08 12.47 -20.03
N ASP A 262 6.51 13.67 -20.44
CA ASP A 262 7.11 14.01 -21.74
C ASP A 262 8.64 14.21 -21.67
N ASP A 263 9.26 13.95 -20.52
CA ASP A 263 10.72 13.95 -20.41
C ASP A 263 11.34 12.76 -21.14
N ARG A 264 12.64 12.87 -21.44
CA ARG A 264 13.42 11.84 -22.15
C ARG A 264 13.23 10.42 -21.60
N ILE A 265 13.24 10.23 -20.28
CA ILE A 265 13.20 8.89 -19.67
C ILE A 265 11.84 8.21 -19.87
N PRO A 266 10.70 8.84 -19.50
CA PRO A 266 9.36 8.38 -19.87
C PRO A 266 9.15 8.08 -21.36
N GLU A 267 9.63 8.93 -22.27
CA GLU A 267 9.50 8.69 -23.72
C GLU A 267 10.34 7.49 -24.19
N LEU A 268 11.53 7.29 -23.62
CA LEU A 268 12.35 6.09 -23.89
C LEU A 268 11.65 4.82 -23.42
N LEU A 269 11.05 4.84 -22.22
CA LEU A 269 10.29 3.69 -21.70
C LEU A 269 9.08 3.38 -22.57
N PHE A 270 8.31 4.39 -22.98
CA PHE A 270 7.20 4.20 -23.92
C PHE A 270 7.67 3.57 -25.24
N SER A 271 8.77 4.07 -25.80
CA SER A 271 9.37 3.55 -27.04
C SER A 271 9.82 2.09 -26.89
N GLU A 272 10.35 1.70 -25.73
CA GLU A 272 10.77 0.32 -25.48
C GLU A 272 9.57 -0.64 -25.45
N PHE A 273 8.46 -0.26 -24.83
CA PHE A 273 7.22 -1.03 -24.90
C PHE A 273 6.73 -1.19 -26.34
N VAL A 274 6.73 -0.10 -27.11
CA VAL A 274 6.33 -0.11 -28.53
C VAL A 274 7.20 -1.06 -29.37
N ASN A 275 8.51 -1.07 -29.11
CA ASN A 275 9.47 -1.93 -29.82
C ASN A 275 9.29 -3.41 -29.45
N GLN A 276 9.08 -3.73 -28.17
CA GLN A 276 8.94 -5.12 -27.71
C GLN A 276 7.57 -5.74 -28.01
N THR A 277 6.59 -4.95 -28.47
CA THR A 277 5.23 -5.45 -28.79
C THR A 277 4.88 -5.37 -30.27
N ASN A 278 5.87 -5.20 -31.15
CA ASN A 278 5.69 -5.05 -32.61
C ASN A 278 4.79 -3.87 -33.02
N CYS A 279 4.79 -2.79 -32.23
CA CYS A 279 3.99 -1.59 -32.52
C CYS A 279 4.79 -0.44 -33.18
N ALA A 280 6.10 -0.64 -33.40
CA ALA A 280 7.01 0.40 -33.92
C ALA A 280 6.64 0.95 -35.31
N THR A 281 5.98 0.15 -36.15
CA THR A 281 5.55 0.54 -37.50
C THR A 281 4.10 1.01 -37.57
N ALA A 282 3.38 1.02 -36.44
CA ALA A 282 1.99 1.45 -36.40
C ALA A 282 1.89 2.98 -36.52
N ASN A 283 0.90 3.48 -37.27
CA ASN A 283 0.63 4.91 -37.38
C ASN A 283 0.24 5.55 -36.02
N ASP A 284 -0.39 4.77 -35.15
CA ASP A 284 -0.70 5.14 -33.77
C ASP A 284 -0.24 4.00 -32.85
N ALA A 285 0.92 4.21 -32.23
CA ALA A 285 1.55 3.22 -31.37
C ALA A 285 0.70 2.89 -30.12
N LEU A 286 -0.01 3.86 -29.53
CA LEU A 286 -0.85 3.60 -28.36
C LEU A 286 -2.07 2.76 -28.74
N THR A 287 -2.70 3.07 -29.88
CA THR A 287 -3.80 2.25 -30.41
C THR A 287 -3.33 0.83 -30.72
N CYS A 288 -2.12 0.67 -31.28
CA CYS A 288 -1.52 -0.66 -31.46
C CYS A 288 -1.34 -1.39 -30.11
N LEU A 289 -0.76 -0.73 -29.10
CA LEU A 289 -0.54 -1.31 -27.77
C LEU A 289 -1.86 -1.78 -27.10
N ARG A 290 -2.98 -1.10 -27.35
CA ARG A 290 -4.30 -1.55 -26.89
C ARG A 290 -4.74 -2.87 -27.52
N GLY A 291 -4.34 -3.15 -28.76
CA GLY A 291 -4.63 -4.41 -29.45
C GLY A 291 -3.71 -5.58 -29.08
N VAL A 292 -2.60 -5.31 -28.38
CA VAL A 292 -1.62 -6.35 -28.01
C VAL A 292 -2.23 -7.32 -26.98
N ALA A 293 -1.91 -8.61 -27.07
CA ALA A 293 -2.33 -9.58 -26.06
C ALA A 293 -1.73 -9.23 -24.68
N ALA A 294 -2.50 -9.36 -23.60
CA ALA A 294 -2.04 -9.02 -22.26
C ALA A 294 -0.74 -9.75 -21.87
N THR A 295 -0.59 -11.02 -22.27
CA THR A 295 0.62 -11.82 -22.04
C THR A 295 1.86 -11.32 -22.78
N THR A 296 1.68 -10.73 -23.97
CA THR A 296 2.78 -10.09 -24.72
C THR A 296 3.20 -8.79 -24.05
N LEU A 297 2.23 -7.97 -23.61
CA LEU A 297 2.53 -6.77 -22.82
C LEU A 297 3.24 -7.12 -21.51
N GLU A 298 2.82 -8.20 -20.85
CA GLU A 298 3.43 -8.63 -19.60
C GLU A 298 4.85 -9.16 -19.78
N THR A 299 5.12 -9.85 -20.89
CA THR A 299 6.49 -10.22 -21.26
C THR A 299 7.36 -8.98 -21.45
N ALA A 300 6.90 -7.98 -22.19
CA ALA A 300 7.62 -6.71 -22.36
C ALA A 300 7.82 -5.98 -21.02
N ASN A 301 6.78 -5.95 -20.18
CA ASN A 301 6.81 -5.38 -18.83
C ASN A 301 7.91 -6.03 -17.98
N THR A 302 8.03 -7.35 -18.00
CA THR A 302 9.07 -8.08 -17.27
C THR A 302 10.47 -7.79 -17.81
N ASN A 303 10.65 -7.82 -19.13
CA ASN A 303 11.94 -7.58 -19.78
C ASN A 303 12.49 -6.17 -19.47
N ILE A 304 11.63 -5.16 -19.61
CA ILE A 304 12.02 -3.75 -19.44
C ILE A 304 12.40 -3.47 -17.98
N ASN A 305 11.61 -3.97 -17.02
CA ASN A 305 11.94 -3.83 -15.61
C ASN A 305 13.21 -4.60 -15.21
N SER A 306 13.43 -5.78 -15.79
CA SER A 306 14.64 -6.58 -15.52
C SER A 306 15.92 -5.97 -16.13
N ALA A 307 15.79 -5.13 -17.15
CA ALA A 307 16.91 -4.38 -17.73
C ALA A 307 17.25 -3.09 -16.97
N GLY A 308 16.42 -2.69 -16.00
CA GLY A 308 16.64 -1.51 -15.15
C GLY A 308 17.83 -1.69 -14.20
N PHE A 309 18.28 -0.58 -13.61
CA PHE A 309 19.30 -0.61 -12.57
C PHE A 309 18.80 -1.43 -11.37
N PHE A 310 19.62 -2.32 -10.82
CA PHE A 310 19.20 -3.24 -9.76
C PHE A 310 18.57 -2.49 -8.58
N GLY A 311 17.42 -2.98 -8.10
CA GLY A 311 16.67 -2.39 -7.00
C GLY A 311 15.89 -1.12 -7.34
N THR A 312 15.88 -0.70 -8.61
CA THR A 312 15.02 0.38 -9.11
C THR A 312 13.80 -0.16 -9.84
N PHE A 313 12.80 0.70 -9.97
CA PHE A 313 11.54 0.41 -10.66
C PHE A 313 11.39 1.44 -11.77
N VAL A 314 11.15 0.99 -13.01
CA VAL A 314 11.23 1.90 -14.17
C VAL A 314 9.86 2.42 -14.60
N VAL A 315 8.79 1.65 -14.40
CA VAL A 315 7.41 2.12 -14.58
C VAL A 315 6.82 2.51 -13.22
N VAL A 316 6.95 3.79 -12.91
CA VAL A 316 6.52 4.45 -11.67
C VAL A 316 5.65 5.66 -12.03
N PRO A 317 4.97 6.33 -11.06
CA PRO A 317 4.20 7.52 -11.38
C PRO A 317 5.05 8.64 -12.01
N VAL A 318 4.43 9.38 -12.93
CA VAL A 318 5.04 10.53 -13.62
C VAL A 318 4.31 11.82 -13.26
N ILE A 319 4.99 12.96 -13.38
CA ILE A 319 4.33 14.27 -13.29
C ILE A 319 3.48 14.45 -14.56
N ASP A 320 2.16 14.37 -14.41
CA ASP A 320 1.19 14.42 -15.52
C ASP A 320 0.61 15.82 -15.78
N GLY A 321 0.82 16.76 -14.85
CA GLY A 321 0.30 18.13 -14.92
C GLY A 321 -1.14 18.30 -14.42
N ASP A 322 -1.86 17.21 -14.14
CA ASP A 322 -3.26 17.21 -13.71
C ASP A 322 -3.37 16.70 -12.26
N PHE A 323 -3.22 15.38 -12.08
CA PHE A 323 -3.28 14.69 -10.80
C PHE A 323 -2.00 14.96 -10.01
N ILE A 324 -0.82 14.75 -10.63
CA ILE A 324 0.49 15.14 -10.10
C ILE A 324 0.98 16.35 -10.91
N ARG A 325 0.85 17.55 -10.32
CA ARG A 325 1.08 18.81 -11.05
C ARG A 325 2.55 19.20 -11.18
N GLN A 326 3.39 18.74 -10.26
CA GLN A 326 4.81 19.06 -10.17
C GLN A 326 5.49 17.99 -9.30
N ARG A 327 6.82 18.07 -9.16
CA ARG A 327 7.59 17.18 -8.30
C ARG A 327 6.98 17.10 -6.88
N PRO A 328 6.79 15.90 -6.31
CA PRO A 328 6.22 15.77 -4.98
C PRO A 328 6.99 16.52 -3.89
N THR A 329 8.33 16.53 -3.90
CA THR A 329 9.13 17.31 -2.92
C THR A 329 8.75 18.80 -2.93
N VAL A 330 8.60 19.39 -4.12
CA VAL A 330 8.20 20.79 -4.28
C VAL A 330 6.77 21.01 -3.77
N SER A 331 5.86 20.05 -3.96
CA SER A 331 4.49 20.13 -3.45
C SER A 331 4.45 20.03 -1.91
N LEU A 332 5.25 19.13 -1.32
CA LEU A 332 5.36 18.96 0.12
C LEU A 332 5.98 20.19 0.80
N ALA A 333 7.01 20.80 0.20
CA ALA A 333 7.63 22.04 0.67
C ALA A 333 6.62 23.21 0.73
N GLN A 334 5.62 23.23 -0.15
CA GLN A 334 4.54 24.23 -0.13
C GLN A 334 3.52 24.00 0.99
N ARG A 335 3.54 22.83 1.66
CA ARG A 335 2.63 22.42 2.73
C ARG A 335 1.15 22.46 2.34
N LYS A 336 0.86 22.36 1.04
CA LYS A 336 -0.49 22.23 0.49
C LYS A 336 -0.75 20.75 0.27
N VAL A 337 -1.39 20.13 1.25
CA VAL A 337 -1.62 18.69 1.30
C VAL A 337 -3.09 18.39 1.57
N ASN A 338 -3.57 17.30 0.98
CA ASN A 338 -4.82 16.68 1.38
C ASN A 338 -4.65 16.01 2.76
N GLY A 339 -5.71 15.97 3.58
CA GLY A 339 -5.68 15.34 4.91
C GLY A 339 -5.22 16.26 6.05
N LYS A 340 -5.45 15.79 7.29
CA LYS A 340 -5.30 16.58 8.53
C LYS A 340 -4.15 16.10 9.42
N ALA A 341 -3.66 14.89 9.26
CA ALA A 341 -2.58 14.36 10.09
C ALA A 341 -1.84 13.25 9.34
N LEU A 342 -0.58 13.02 9.73
CA LEU A 342 0.28 12.00 9.17
C LEU A 342 0.94 11.16 10.27
N LEU A 343 0.99 9.85 10.10
CA LEU A 343 1.89 8.98 10.87
C LEU A 343 2.80 8.23 9.90
N ALA A 344 4.11 8.41 10.03
CA ALA A 344 5.08 7.79 9.14
C ALA A 344 6.03 6.88 9.93
N VAL A 345 6.30 5.69 9.40
CA VAL A 345 7.27 4.74 9.96
C VAL A 345 8.25 4.34 8.87
N THR A 346 9.51 4.14 9.23
CA THR A 346 10.54 3.57 8.35
C THR A 346 11.20 2.39 9.03
N ASN A 347 11.66 1.42 8.26
CA ASN A 347 12.56 0.37 8.74
C ASN A 347 13.99 0.95 8.85
N ALA A 348 14.79 0.48 9.80
CA ALA A 348 16.13 1.03 10.03
C ALA A 348 17.10 0.84 8.83
N PHE A 349 16.89 -0.22 8.03
CA PHE A 349 17.75 -0.57 6.88
C PHE A 349 16.95 -0.74 5.58
N GLU A 350 16.20 0.31 5.20
CA GLU A 350 15.36 0.32 3.99
C GLU A 350 16.10 -0.13 2.71
N GLY A 351 17.29 0.41 2.48
CA GLY A 351 17.99 0.28 1.20
C GLY A 351 18.62 -1.09 0.95
N THR A 352 18.82 -1.90 1.98
CA THR A 352 19.64 -3.12 1.88
C THR A 352 19.09 -4.13 0.86
N VAL A 353 17.77 -4.27 0.73
CA VAL A 353 17.17 -5.21 -0.23
C VAL A 353 17.15 -4.69 -1.67
N PHE A 354 17.51 -3.42 -1.87
CA PHE A 354 17.51 -2.74 -3.17
C PHE A 354 18.91 -2.44 -3.70
N VAL A 355 19.93 -3.08 -3.11
CA VAL A 355 21.31 -3.00 -3.58
C VAL A 355 21.81 -4.42 -3.78
N ASP A 356 22.53 -4.66 -4.87
CA ASP A 356 23.24 -5.93 -5.03
C ASP A 356 24.33 -6.01 -3.96
N GLN A 357 24.22 -6.96 -3.04
CA GLN A 357 25.14 -7.10 -1.92
C GLN A 357 26.53 -7.63 -2.32
N ASN A 358 26.74 -7.93 -3.62
CA ASN A 358 28.03 -8.34 -4.16
C ASN A 358 28.73 -7.22 -4.96
N VAL A 359 28.11 -6.05 -5.10
CA VAL A 359 28.69 -4.95 -5.90
C VAL A 359 29.75 -4.20 -5.11
N MET A 360 30.96 -4.11 -5.66
CA MET A 360 32.05 -3.32 -5.07
C MET A 360 32.09 -1.93 -5.70
N THR A 361 31.27 -1.00 -5.18
CA THR A 361 31.17 0.38 -5.68
C THR A 361 31.20 1.40 -4.55
N THR A 362 31.67 2.62 -4.80
CA THR A 362 31.64 3.71 -3.80
C THR A 362 30.25 4.36 -3.77
N ALA A 363 29.91 5.02 -2.66
CA ALA A 363 28.67 5.81 -2.57
C ALA A 363 28.56 6.87 -3.70
N ALA A 364 29.69 7.50 -4.04
CA ALA A 364 29.77 8.45 -5.16
C ALA A 364 29.41 7.79 -6.49
N GLN A 365 30.08 6.68 -6.84
CA GLN A 365 29.84 5.99 -8.11
C GLN A 365 28.44 5.37 -8.17
N TYR A 366 27.94 4.85 -7.05
CA TYR A 366 26.57 4.34 -6.96
C TYR A 366 25.55 5.43 -7.24
N SER A 367 25.73 6.63 -6.69
CA SER A 367 24.79 7.75 -6.92
C SER A 367 24.70 8.20 -8.38
N LEU A 368 25.80 8.10 -9.15
CA LEU A 368 25.80 8.35 -10.59
C LEU A 368 24.97 7.32 -11.37
N ASN A 369 25.01 6.05 -10.92
CA ASN A 369 24.24 4.99 -11.55
C ASN A 369 22.76 5.07 -11.17
N LEU A 370 22.46 5.45 -9.92
CA LEU A 370 21.11 5.58 -9.41
C LEU A 370 20.38 6.79 -10.02
N PHE A 371 21.07 7.93 -10.18
CA PHE A 371 20.47 9.17 -10.68
C PHE A 371 21.14 9.62 -11.98
N PRO A 372 20.51 9.42 -13.15
CA PRO A 372 21.14 9.62 -14.46
C PRO A 372 21.48 11.08 -14.77
N ASN A 373 20.91 12.04 -14.04
CA ASN A 373 21.20 13.47 -14.21
C ASN A 373 22.26 13.99 -13.22
N PHE A 374 22.89 13.13 -12.40
CA PHE A 374 23.96 13.54 -11.51
C PHE A 374 25.27 13.77 -12.27
N GLY A 375 25.99 14.82 -11.87
CA GLY A 375 27.36 15.06 -12.29
C GLY A 375 28.38 14.71 -11.20
N THR A 376 29.66 14.84 -11.54
CA THR A 376 30.79 14.56 -10.64
C THR A 376 30.73 15.35 -9.33
N GLN A 377 30.23 16.59 -9.36
CA GLN A 377 30.10 17.42 -8.16
C GLN A 377 29.13 16.82 -7.15
N GLN A 378 27.94 16.41 -7.59
CA GLN A 378 26.94 15.77 -6.72
C GLN A 378 27.47 14.44 -6.19
N ALA A 379 28.07 13.62 -7.06
CA ALA A 379 28.66 12.33 -6.67
C ALA A 379 29.75 12.47 -5.60
N ASN A 380 30.67 13.45 -5.75
CA ASN A 380 31.70 13.72 -4.76
C ASN A 380 31.10 14.16 -3.41
N THR A 381 30.02 14.94 -3.45
CA THR A 381 29.30 15.37 -2.25
C THR A 381 28.65 14.17 -1.54
N VAL A 382 28.01 13.26 -2.29
CA VAL A 382 27.50 11.99 -1.75
C VAL A 382 28.65 11.17 -1.14
N GLY A 383 29.76 11.00 -1.85
CA GLY A 383 30.93 10.29 -1.33
C GLY A 383 31.43 10.84 0.01
N ALA A 384 31.48 12.17 0.15
CA ALA A 384 31.88 12.83 1.38
C ALA A 384 30.84 12.68 2.51
N LEU A 385 29.55 12.83 2.20
CA LEU A 385 28.46 12.75 3.19
C LEU A 385 28.28 11.36 3.79
N TYR A 386 28.57 10.31 3.02
CA TYR A 386 28.46 8.92 3.45
C TYR A 386 29.80 8.33 3.93
N ALA A 387 30.90 9.09 3.85
CA ALA A 387 32.20 8.63 4.31
C ALA A 387 32.18 8.28 5.81
N GLY A 388 32.73 7.12 6.15
CA GLY A 388 32.82 6.65 7.54
C GLY A 388 31.55 5.98 8.09
N LEU A 389 30.46 5.90 7.32
CA LEU A 389 29.29 5.12 7.70
C LEU A 389 29.53 3.64 7.39
N GLY A 390 29.95 2.87 8.40
CA GLY A 390 30.18 1.43 8.24
C GLY A 390 31.16 1.09 7.11
N ASN A 391 30.99 -0.08 6.49
CA ASN A 391 31.75 -0.49 5.33
C ASN A 391 31.17 0.10 4.03
N GLN A 392 31.89 -0.06 2.92
CA GLN A 392 31.47 0.47 1.61
C GLN A 392 30.07 0.00 1.18
N GLN A 393 29.73 -1.27 1.42
CA GLN A 393 28.40 -1.81 1.12
C GLN A 393 27.31 -1.10 1.94
N PHE A 394 27.57 -0.85 3.22
CA PHE A 394 26.65 -0.12 4.09
C PHE A 394 26.40 1.29 3.59
N GLN A 395 27.43 1.99 3.11
CA GLN A 395 27.30 3.34 2.55
C GLN A 395 26.38 3.34 1.32
N VAL A 396 26.51 2.36 0.45
CA VAL A 396 25.66 2.21 -0.74
C VAL A 396 24.22 1.88 -0.35
N ASN A 397 24.03 0.94 0.59
CA ASN A 397 22.71 0.63 1.16
C ASN A 397 22.07 1.88 1.78
N ALA A 398 22.85 2.71 2.47
CA ALA A 398 22.38 3.96 3.07
C ALA A 398 22.02 5.01 2.02
N VAL A 399 22.79 5.16 0.92
CA VAL A 399 22.41 6.04 -0.20
C VAL A 399 21.05 5.63 -0.77
N GLN A 400 20.85 4.34 -1.04
CA GLN A 400 19.58 3.81 -1.56
C GLN A 400 18.43 4.02 -0.57
N GLY A 401 18.63 3.64 0.70
CA GLY A 401 17.59 3.75 1.72
C GLY A 401 17.20 5.19 2.03
N GLU A 402 18.18 6.08 2.11
CA GLU A 402 17.95 7.47 2.47
C GLU A 402 17.36 8.29 1.33
N SER A 403 17.91 8.17 0.12
CA SER A 403 17.43 8.96 -1.02
C SER A 403 16.02 8.55 -1.49
N ILE A 404 15.64 7.28 -1.35
CA ILE A 404 14.38 6.75 -1.88
C ILE A 404 13.28 6.64 -0.81
N PHE A 405 13.64 6.42 0.46
CA PHE A 405 12.67 6.12 1.52
C PHE A 405 12.71 7.04 2.73
N ILE A 406 13.87 7.12 3.39
CA ILE A 406 13.97 7.78 4.70
C ILE A 406 13.87 9.31 4.56
N CYS A 407 14.60 9.92 3.62
CA CYS A 407 14.56 11.38 3.45
C CYS A 407 13.21 11.89 2.91
N PRO A 408 12.57 11.25 1.91
CA PRO A 408 11.21 11.59 1.52
C PRO A 408 10.19 11.51 2.66
N THR A 409 10.43 10.64 3.65
CA THR A 409 9.59 10.58 4.86
C THR A 409 9.71 11.86 5.69
N TYR A 410 10.88 12.48 5.79
CA TYR A 410 11.04 13.76 6.49
C TYR A 410 10.36 14.92 5.75
N ASP A 411 10.37 14.93 4.42
CA ASP A 411 9.63 15.93 3.63
C ASP A 411 8.12 15.85 3.89
N LEU A 412 7.59 14.62 3.94
CA LEU A 412 6.21 14.35 4.32
C LEU A 412 5.90 14.86 5.73
N LEU A 413 6.72 14.54 6.73
CA LEU A 413 6.52 14.98 8.12
C LEU A 413 6.50 16.51 8.22
N ASN A 414 7.39 17.19 7.49
CA ASN A 414 7.50 18.65 7.46
C ASN A 414 6.32 19.34 6.75
N ALA A 415 5.58 18.63 5.90
CA ALA A 415 4.35 19.13 5.30
C ALA A 415 3.16 19.20 6.29
N PHE A 416 3.28 18.55 7.46
CA PHE A 416 2.25 18.47 8.51
C PHE A 416 2.73 19.03 9.85
N PRO A 417 3.12 20.32 9.94
CA PRO A 417 3.71 20.88 11.14
C PRO A 417 2.78 20.75 12.35
N GLY A 418 3.29 20.15 13.43
CA GLY A 418 2.54 19.91 14.68
C GLY A 418 1.40 18.90 14.56
N ARG A 419 1.34 18.13 13.47
CA ARG A 419 0.29 17.13 13.18
C ARG A 419 0.86 15.86 12.54
N SER A 420 2.16 15.64 12.66
CA SER A 420 2.86 14.48 12.13
C SER A 420 3.62 13.73 13.21
N PHE A 421 3.67 12.40 13.10
CA PHE A 421 4.38 11.51 14.02
C PHE A 421 5.33 10.61 13.23
N LYS A 422 6.57 10.46 13.68
CA LYS A 422 7.59 9.61 13.05
C LYS A 422 7.95 8.44 13.96
N GLY A 423 8.00 7.24 13.41
CA GLY A 423 8.49 6.03 14.08
C GLY A 423 9.60 5.36 13.29
N GLU A 424 10.43 4.58 13.97
CA GLU A 424 11.47 3.75 13.38
C GLU A 424 11.28 2.31 13.84
N PHE A 425 11.08 1.39 12.89
CA PHE A 425 11.08 -0.03 13.14
C PHE A 425 12.51 -0.56 13.02
N ALA A 426 13.04 -1.09 14.13
CA ALA A 426 14.44 -1.47 14.27
C ALA A 426 14.65 -2.91 14.78
N ILE A 427 13.62 -3.76 14.74
CA ILE A 427 13.80 -5.19 15.05
C ILE A 427 14.69 -5.83 13.99
N PRO A 428 15.89 -6.35 14.35
CA PRO A 428 16.81 -6.92 13.37
C PRO A 428 16.17 -8.07 12.55
N PRO A 429 16.42 -8.13 11.22
CA PRO A 429 17.37 -7.30 10.47
C PRO A 429 16.82 -5.94 10.02
N ALA A 430 15.58 -5.57 10.38
CA ALA A 430 14.95 -4.28 10.09
C ALA A 430 15.08 -3.84 8.62
N LEU A 431 14.90 -4.80 7.71
CA LEU A 431 14.90 -4.57 6.27
C LEU A 431 13.53 -4.03 5.84
N HIS A 432 13.48 -3.42 4.66
CA HIS A 432 12.23 -2.95 4.05
C HIS A 432 11.11 -4.00 4.11
N GLY A 433 9.93 -3.59 4.59
CA GLY A 433 8.74 -4.43 4.72
C GLY A 433 8.74 -5.43 5.89
N ASN A 434 9.79 -5.47 6.73
CA ASN A 434 9.83 -6.39 7.88
C ASN A 434 8.80 -6.03 8.98
N ASP A 435 8.31 -4.79 8.97
CA ASP A 435 7.26 -4.30 9.85
C ASP A 435 5.86 -4.82 9.50
N ILE A 436 5.62 -5.27 8.25
CA ILE A 436 4.31 -5.78 7.79
C ILE A 436 3.76 -6.87 8.69
N ALA A 437 4.61 -7.81 9.12
CA ALA A 437 4.20 -8.95 9.94
C ALA A 437 3.59 -8.56 11.31
N TYR A 438 3.76 -7.31 11.73
CA TYR A 438 3.24 -6.82 13.01
C TYR A 438 1.87 -6.17 12.91
N TYR A 439 1.40 -5.81 11.71
CA TYR A 439 0.06 -5.28 11.49
C TYR A 439 -0.78 -6.14 10.51
N PHE A 440 -0.16 -6.98 9.68
CA PHE A 440 -0.80 -8.08 8.93
C PHE A 440 -0.09 -9.43 9.20
N PRO A 441 -0.23 -10.00 10.40
CA PRO A 441 0.34 -11.31 10.71
C PRO A 441 -0.25 -12.45 9.87
N ASN A 442 -1.46 -12.31 9.32
CA ASN A 442 -2.16 -13.34 8.54
C ASN A 442 -2.20 -14.71 9.27
N GLY A 443 -2.43 -14.67 10.58
CA GLY A 443 -2.44 -15.84 11.46
C GLY A 443 -1.06 -16.39 11.87
N ASN A 444 0.04 -15.80 11.39
CA ASN A 444 1.40 -16.21 11.72
C ASN A 444 2.02 -15.30 12.80
N ALA A 445 2.89 -15.88 13.63
CA ALA A 445 3.67 -15.10 14.59
C ALA A 445 4.78 -14.31 13.87
N PRO A 446 4.98 -13.01 14.17
CA PRO A 446 6.08 -12.25 13.58
C PRO A 446 7.44 -12.72 14.11
N PRO A 447 8.56 -12.39 13.42
CA PRO A 447 9.90 -12.85 13.81
C PRO A 447 10.30 -12.54 15.26
N PHE A 448 9.93 -11.36 15.77
CA PHE A 448 10.01 -11.05 17.20
C PHE A 448 8.62 -11.16 17.81
N ASN A 449 8.25 -12.39 18.18
CA ASN A 449 6.96 -12.70 18.78
C ASN A 449 6.92 -12.31 20.27
N ASN A 450 6.81 -11.00 20.54
CA ASN A 450 6.66 -10.46 21.88
C ASN A 450 5.36 -9.65 21.97
N THR A 451 4.43 -10.08 22.82
CA THR A 451 3.10 -9.47 22.96
C THR A 451 3.15 -7.97 23.27
N ALA A 452 4.03 -7.55 24.19
CA ALA A 452 4.14 -6.14 24.57
C ALA A 452 4.64 -5.29 23.41
N PHE A 453 5.62 -5.79 22.64
CA PHE A 453 6.09 -5.13 21.42
C PHE A 453 5.02 -5.05 20.33
N ILE A 454 4.38 -6.18 20.02
CA ILE A 454 3.35 -6.27 18.98
C ILE A 454 2.21 -5.29 19.31
N ASN A 455 1.74 -5.28 20.56
CA ASN A 455 0.70 -4.35 21.00
C ASN A 455 1.17 -2.89 20.90
N ALA A 456 2.40 -2.59 21.32
CA ALA A 456 2.95 -1.24 21.25
C ALA A 456 3.02 -0.70 19.81
N PHE A 457 3.50 -1.53 18.88
CA PHE A 457 3.65 -1.16 17.47
C PHE A 457 2.28 -1.07 16.79
N ALA A 458 1.52 -2.18 16.74
CA ALA A 458 0.25 -2.25 16.02
C ALA A 458 -0.79 -1.24 16.52
N GLN A 459 -0.92 -1.07 17.85
CA GLN A 459 -1.92 -0.16 18.39
C GLN A 459 -1.62 1.31 18.12
N SER A 460 -0.36 1.67 17.86
CA SER A 460 -0.04 3.05 17.51
C SER A 460 -0.73 3.46 16.20
N PHE A 461 -0.80 2.55 15.23
CA PHE A 461 -1.49 2.76 13.97
C PHE A 461 -3.02 2.77 14.14
N THR A 462 -3.58 1.82 14.89
CA THR A 462 -5.04 1.76 15.10
C THR A 462 -5.55 2.95 15.92
N SER A 463 -4.79 3.38 16.94
CA SER A 463 -5.06 4.60 17.71
C SER A 463 -5.09 5.83 16.80
N PHE A 464 -4.12 5.94 15.88
CA PHE A 464 -4.09 7.01 14.89
C PHE A 464 -5.25 6.95 13.88
N ILE A 465 -5.65 5.77 13.41
CA ILE A 465 -6.82 5.64 12.50
C ILE A 465 -8.09 6.19 13.17
N ILE A 466 -8.27 5.84 14.46
CA ILE A 466 -9.46 6.22 15.22
C ILE A 466 -9.43 7.72 15.59
N ASN A 467 -8.29 8.22 16.05
CA ASN A 467 -8.20 9.51 16.73
C ASN A 467 -7.38 10.59 15.98
N LEU A 468 -6.65 10.22 14.92
CA LEU A 468 -5.57 11.01 14.30
C LEU A 468 -4.43 11.35 15.28
N ASP A 469 -4.29 10.57 16.35
CA ASP A 469 -3.28 10.72 17.40
C ASP A 469 -2.89 9.33 17.94
N PRO A 470 -1.61 8.91 17.85
CA PRO A 470 -1.16 7.61 18.38
C PRO A 470 -1.09 7.57 19.92
N ASN A 471 -1.32 8.70 20.60
CA ASN A 471 -1.29 8.77 22.06
C ASN A 471 -2.60 8.32 22.73
N VAL A 472 -3.71 8.29 21.99
CA VAL A 472 -4.99 7.82 22.52
C VAL A 472 -5.01 6.29 22.51
N LYS A 473 -4.69 5.69 23.65
CA LYS A 473 -4.46 4.24 23.75
C LYS A 473 -5.75 3.44 23.63
N VAL A 474 -5.78 2.48 22.70
CA VAL A 474 -6.85 1.45 22.61
C VAL A 474 -6.76 0.49 23.80
N ASP A 475 -5.56 0.03 24.13
CA ASP A 475 -5.28 -0.71 25.37
C ASP A 475 -4.42 0.15 26.31
N PRO A 476 -4.93 0.55 27.49
CA PRO A 476 -4.16 1.31 28.47
C PRO A 476 -2.89 0.61 28.98
N ALA A 477 -2.77 -0.71 28.82
CA ALA A 477 -1.60 -1.49 29.24
C ALA A 477 -0.44 -1.47 28.24
N THR A 478 -0.60 -0.82 27.07
CA THR A 478 0.46 -0.75 26.07
C THR A 478 1.69 0.01 26.59
N ILE A 479 2.88 -0.49 26.27
CA ILE A 479 4.15 0.09 26.73
C ILE A 479 4.57 1.34 25.94
N THR A 480 3.83 1.71 24.89
CA THR A 480 4.17 2.88 24.06
C THR A 480 4.05 4.16 24.89
N PRO A 481 5.16 4.90 25.13
CA PRO A 481 5.13 6.14 25.89
C PRO A 481 4.44 7.25 25.10
N HIS A 482 4.46 8.47 25.63
CA HIS A 482 4.00 9.63 24.89
C HIS A 482 4.86 9.84 23.64
N TRP A 483 4.20 10.03 22.51
CA TRP A 483 4.79 10.20 21.19
C TRP A 483 4.57 11.65 20.76
N ASN A 484 5.61 12.46 20.90
CA ASN A 484 5.58 13.85 20.45
C ASN A 484 5.42 13.92 18.92
N THR A 485 4.79 14.98 18.44
CA THR A 485 4.81 15.28 17.00
C THR A 485 6.25 15.53 16.54
N PHE A 486 6.59 15.12 15.32
CA PHE A 486 7.97 15.13 14.80
C PHE A 486 8.68 16.48 14.97
N ASN A 487 8.00 17.60 14.67
CA ASN A 487 8.61 18.94 14.75
C ASN A 487 9.01 19.37 16.17
N VAL A 488 8.59 18.64 17.21
CA VAL A 488 9.07 18.83 18.57
C VAL A 488 10.39 18.09 18.71
N GLY A 489 11.49 18.80 18.50
CA GLY A 489 12.84 18.29 18.71
C GLY A 489 13.30 17.20 17.72
N ASN A 490 12.66 17.08 16.55
CA ASN A 490 12.89 15.99 15.59
C ASN A 490 12.74 14.62 16.27
N THR A 491 11.70 14.48 17.09
CA THR A 491 11.46 13.27 17.87
C THR A 491 10.83 12.19 16.99
N GLU A 492 11.30 10.96 17.14
CA GLU A 492 10.68 9.77 16.57
C GLU A 492 10.58 8.63 17.58
N MET A 493 9.58 7.76 17.43
CA MET A 493 9.41 6.60 18.31
C MET A 493 10.24 5.42 17.80
N LEU A 494 11.20 4.95 18.59
CA LEU A 494 11.96 3.75 18.28
C LEU A 494 11.18 2.51 18.72
N PHE A 495 11.05 1.55 17.81
CA PHE A 495 10.52 0.21 18.08
C PHE A 495 11.63 -0.83 17.85
N ASN A 496 12.27 -1.27 18.93
CA ASN A 496 13.41 -2.18 18.89
C ASN A 496 13.32 -3.25 20.00
N LYS A 497 14.39 -4.01 20.18
CA LYS A 497 14.61 -4.96 21.26
C LYS A 497 16.05 -4.87 21.79
N THR A 498 16.26 -5.28 23.03
CA THR A 498 17.60 -5.39 23.60
C THR A 498 18.37 -6.55 22.94
N ALA A 499 19.66 -6.36 22.63
CA ALA A 499 20.47 -7.40 21.98
C ALA A 499 20.64 -8.67 22.82
N ASN A 500 20.83 -8.54 24.14
CA ASN A 500 21.21 -9.66 25.01
C ASN A 500 20.01 -10.36 25.67
N THR A 501 19.00 -9.60 26.07
CA THR A 501 17.85 -10.12 26.83
C THR A 501 16.59 -10.30 25.98
N ASN A 502 16.61 -9.85 24.72
CA ASN A 502 15.47 -9.93 23.79
C ASN A 502 14.18 -9.27 24.33
N GLU A 503 14.33 -8.28 25.21
CA GLU A 503 13.24 -7.49 25.78
C GLU A 503 12.80 -6.38 24.82
N PRO A 504 11.52 -6.00 24.79
CA PRO A 504 11.00 -4.95 23.92
C PRO A 504 11.52 -3.58 24.36
N VAL A 505 11.92 -2.77 23.38
CA VAL A 505 12.41 -1.40 23.58
C VAL A 505 11.54 -0.46 22.78
N VAL A 506 10.71 0.32 23.48
CA VAL A 506 9.82 1.33 22.86
C VAL A 506 10.00 2.66 23.58
N HIS A 507 10.68 3.62 22.95
CA HIS A 507 10.93 4.93 23.56
C HIS A 507 11.19 6.00 22.51
N PRO A 508 10.96 7.30 22.83
CA PRO A 508 11.29 8.38 21.94
C PRO A 508 12.81 8.54 21.80
N ILE A 509 13.25 8.73 20.56
CA ILE A 509 14.62 9.10 20.21
C ILE A 509 14.59 10.41 19.41
N THR A 510 15.75 11.02 19.24
CA THR A 510 15.92 12.20 18.37
C THR A 510 16.60 11.76 17.09
N THR A 511 16.04 12.15 15.95
CA THR A 511 16.67 11.91 14.65
C THR A 511 18.08 12.50 14.63
N ALA A 512 19.06 11.69 14.21
CA ALA A 512 20.45 12.11 14.17
C ALA A 512 20.66 13.33 13.26
N GLY A 513 21.36 14.36 13.74
CA GLY A 513 21.64 15.56 12.96
C GLY A 513 22.40 15.29 11.65
N SER A 514 23.26 14.27 11.64
CA SER A 514 23.97 13.82 10.43
C SER A 514 23.04 13.22 9.38
N LEU A 515 21.98 12.51 9.78
CA LEU A 515 20.95 12.02 8.86
C LEU A 515 20.15 13.20 8.27
N LEU A 516 19.74 14.15 9.11
CA LEU A 516 19.05 15.36 8.65
C LEU A 516 19.91 16.19 7.67
N GLN A 517 21.22 16.24 7.89
CA GLN A 517 22.16 16.88 6.95
C GLN A 517 22.17 16.17 5.59
N ARG A 518 22.20 14.82 5.57
CA ARG A 518 22.12 14.05 4.32
C ARG A 518 20.78 14.24 3.62
N CYS A 519 19.67 14.28 4.36
CA CYS A 519 18.35 14.57 3.79
C CYS A 519 18.24 15.98 3.22
N SER A 520 18.84 16.98 3.88
CA SER A 520 18.91 18.34 3.31
C SER A 520 19.70 18.38 2.00
N PHE A 521 20.74 17.55 1.85
CA PHE A 521 21.41 17.41 0.56
C PHE A 521 20.48 16.83 -0.50
N TRP A 522 19.78 15.71 -0.20
CA TRP A 522 18.86 15.09 -1.16
C TRP A 522 17.73 16.04 -1.62
N ASP A 523 17.14 16.81 -0.70
CA ASP A 523 16.16 17.84 -1.04
C ASP A 523 16.77 18.92 -1.97
N SER A 524 17.99 19.38 -1.68
CA SER A 524 18.67 20.39 -2.49
C SER A 524 18.95 19.97 -3.94
N VAL A 525 19.01 18.66 -4.20
CA VAL A 525 19.25 18.08 -5.53
C VAL A 525 18.00 17.42 -6.13
N GLY A 526 16.80 17.68 -5.57
CA GLY A 526 15.54 17.09 -6.03
C GLY A 526 15.23 17.32 -7.51
N ASN A 527 15.76 18.41 -8.09
CA ASN A 527 15.65 18.64 -9.54
C ASN A 527 16.49 17.69 -10.41
N LEU A 528 17.60 17.19 -9.88
CA LEU A 528 18.49 16.24 -10.54
C LEU A 528 18.04 14.80 -10.29
N THR A 529 17.52 14.50 -9.08
CA THR A 529 16.94 13.18 -8.78
C THR A 529 15.54 12.99 -9.35
N ALA A 530 14.90 14.07 -9.81
CA ALA A 530 13.51 14.13 -10.26
C ALA A 530 12.49 13.72 -9.18
N GLN A 531 12.74 14.07 -7.91
CA GLN A 531 11.86 13.79 -6.78
C GLN A 531 11.09 15.03 -6.35
#